data_AF-A0A0A9E7S8-F1
#
_entry.id   AF-A0A0A9E7S8-F1
#
_cell.length_a   1.000
_cell.length_b   1.000
_cell.length_c   1.000
_cell.angle_alpha   90.00
_cell.angle_beta   90.00
_cell.angle_gamma   90.00
#
_symmetry.space_group_name_H-M   'P 1'
#
loop_
_entity.id
_entity.type
_entity.pdbx_description
1 polymer ?
#
loop_
_entity_poly.entity_id
_entity_poly.type
_entity_poly.pdbx_seq_one_letter_code
_entity_poly.pdbx_strand_id
1 'polypeptide(L)'
;MHSATKFIAGHSDLMGGILAVKGESLAKEIAFLQNAEGSGLAPFDCWLCLRGIKTMALRVEKQQANAQKIAEFLASHPRVKKVSYAGLPDHPGRSLHYSQAKGAGSVLSFLTGSLALSKHVVETTKYFNVTVSFGSVKSLVSLPCFMSHAAIPASVREARGLTDDLVRISVGIEDVEDLIADLDRALRSGPA
;
A
#
# COMPACT_ATOMS: atom_id res chain seq x y z
N MET A 1 -10.88 10.91 6.95
CA MET A 1 -10.82 9.65 7.71
C MET A 1 -9.51 8.95 7.38
N HIS A 2 -8.85 8.36 8.38
CA HIS A 2 -7.65 7.55 8.19
C HIS A 2 -7.75 6.24 8.96
N SER A 3 -7.23 5.15 8.37
CA SER A 3 -6.85 3.97 9.14
C SER A 3 -5.48 4.24 9.77
N ALA A 4 -5.46 4.47 11.08
CA ALA A 4 -4.24 4.69 11.85
C ALA A 4 -3.32 3.46 11.86
N THR A 5 -3.90 2.27 11.65
CA THR A 5 -3.21 1.00 11.39
C THR A 5 -2.10 1.09 10.31
N LYS A 6 -2.21 2.06 9.39
CA LYS A 6 -1.32 2.19 8.22
C LYS A 6 -0.15 3.13 8.54
N PHE A 7 0.05 4.17 7.73
CA PHE A 7 1.19 5.08 7.84
C PHE A 7 1.33 5.78 9.20
N ILE A 8 0.21 6.06 9.89
CA ILE A 8 0.22 6.81 11.14
C ILE A 8 0.94 6.00 12.23
N ALA A 9 0.47 4.78 12.52
CA ALA A 9 1.18 3.87 13.42
C ALA A 9 2.47 3.37 12.79
N GLY A 10 2.42 2.82 11.58
CA GLY A 10 3.58 2.52 10.74
C GLY A 10 4.37 1.27 11.09
N HIS A 11 3.98 0.50 12.12
CA HIS A 11 4.77 -0.62 12.63
C HIS A 11 4.03 -1.97 12.63
N SER A 12 2.83 -2.03 12.04
CA SER A 12 2.01 -3.25 11.96
C SER A 12 1.62 -3.87 13.32
N ASP A 13 1.58 -3.07 14.37
CA ASP A 13 1.39 -3.49 15.77
C ASP A 13 0.16 -2.84 16.45
N LEU A 14 -0.66 -2.13 15.68
CA LEU A 14 -1.84 -1.38 16.15
C LEU A 14 -2.98 -1.50 15.13
N MET A 15 -4.22 -1.63 15.60
CA MET A 15 -5.40 -1.28 14.81
C MET A 15 -6.05 0.00 15.33
N GLY A 16 -6.37 0.94 14.43
CA GLY A 16 -7.03 2.18 14.84
C GLY A 16 -7.60 2.98 13.68
N GLY A 17 -8.58 3.83 14.01
CA GLY A 17 -9.23 4.77 13.10
C GLY A 17 -9.10 6.21 13.60
N ILE A 18 -8.99 7.16 12.67
CA ILE A 18 -8.99 8.59 12.96
C ILE A 18 -10.03 9.31 12.09
N LEU A 19 -10.88 10.09 12.74
CA LEU A 19 -11.78 11.04 12.10
C LEU A 19 -11.29 12.46 12.38
N ALA A 20 -10.92 13.18 11.32
CA ALA A 20 -10.62 14.61 11.37
C ALA A 20 -11.82 15.35 10.76
N VAL A 21 -12.41 16.26 11.53
CA VAL A 21 -13.72 16.86 11.24
C VAL A 21 -13.59 18.37 11.19
N LYS A 22 -14.29 19.00 10.23
CA LYS A 22 -14.38 20.46 10.13
C LYS A 22 -15.80 20.90 10.49
N GLY A 23 -15.92 21.77 11.48
CA GLY A 23 -17.19 22.33 11.97
C GLY A 23 -17.66 21.73 13.30
N GLU A 24 -18.11 22.59 14.22
CA GLU A 24 -18.42 22.18 15.60
C GLU A 24 -19.65 21.26 15.71
N SER A 25 -20.70 21.50 14.92
CA SER A 25 -21.92 20.67 14.96
C SER A 25 -21.60 19.22 14.65
N LEU A 26 -20.93 18.98 13.52
CA LEU A 26 -20.54 17.64 13.10
C LEU A 26 -19.54 16.99 14.06
N ALA A 27 -18.64 17.77 14.66
CA ALA A 27 -17.71 17.25 15.67
C ALA A 27 -18.46 16.76 16.93
N LYS A 28 -19.51 17.47 17.38
CA LYS A 28 -20.35 17.05 18.51
C LYS A 28 -21.14 15.78 18.18
N GLU A 29 -21.70 15.69 16.97
CA GLU A 29 -22.42 14.50 16.51
C GLU A 29 -21.51 13.26 16.47
N ILE A 30 -20.30 13.39 15.93
CA ILE A 30 -19.33 12.29 15.88
C ILE A 30 -18.84 11.91 17.28
N ALA A 31 -18.56 12.89 18.16
CA ALA A 31 -18.16 12.62 19.54
C ALA A 31 -19.25 11.91 20.34
N PHE A 32 -20.52 12.26 20.11
CA PHE A 32 -21.66 11.57 20.70
C PHE A 32 -21.69 10.09 20.29
N LEU A 33 -21.56 9.80 18.98
CA LEU A 33 -21.53 8.41 18.48
C LEU A 33 -20.34 7.62 19.02
N GLN A 34 -19.14 8.20 19.00
CA GLN A 34 -17.93 7.56 19.56
C GLN A 34 -18.13 7.15 21.02
N ASN A 35 -18.78 8.02 21.82
CA ASN A 35 -19.07 7.74 23.22
C ASN A 35 -20.20 6.71 23.40
N ALA A 36 -21.32 6.90 22.69
CA ALA A 36 -22.51 6.05 22.83
C ALA A 36 -22.26 4.60 22.36
N GLU A 37 -21.44 4.43 21.32
CA GLU A 37 -21.04 3.10 20.81
C GLU A 37 -19.84 2.50 21.54
N GLY A 38 -19.15 3.29 22.37
CA GLY A 38 -17.94 2.86 23.07
C GLY A 38 -16.78 2.52 22.13
N SER A 39 -16.70 3.16 20.97
CA SER A 39 -15.77 2.82 19.88
C SER A 39 -14.48 3.67 19.86
N GLY A 40 -14.21 4.39 20.96
CA GLY A 40 -12.95 5.11 21.15
C GLY A 40 -11.74 4.17 21.16
N LEU A 41 -10.60 4.64 20.62
CA LEU A 41 -9.36 3.87 20.61
C LEU A 41 -8.83 3.66 22.03
N ALA A 42 -8.43 2.43 22.37
CA ALA A 42 -7.94 2.11 23.72
C ALA A 42 -6.70 2.96 24.10
N PRO A 43 -6.47 3.28 25.39
CA PRO A 43 -5.36 4.14 25.80
C PRO A 43 -3.97 3.62 25.40
N PHE A 44 -3.73 2.31 25.48
CA PHE A 44 -2.46 1.71 25.07
C PHE A 44 -2.24 1.81 23.55
N ASP A 45 -3.31 1.63 22.78
CA ASP A 45 -3.32 1.81 21.33
C ASP A 45 -3.11 3.27 20.93
N CYS A 46 -3.71 4.21 21.66
CA CYS A 46 -3.42 5.64 21.53
C CYS A 46 -1.93 5.94 21.77
N TRP A 47 -1.32 5.31 22.78
CA TRP A 47 0.11 5.47 23.07
C TRP A 47 1.00 4.91 21.95
N LEU A 48 0.69 3.73 21.41
CA LEU A 48 1.40 3.16 20.26
C LEU A 48 1.27 4.06 19.02
N CYS A 49 0.08 4.60 18.76
CA CYS A 49 -0.15 5.56 17.68
C CYS A 49 0.70 6.83 17.87
N LEU A 50 0.71 7.41 19.07
CA LEU A 50 1.56 8.55 19.42
C LEU A 50 3.04 8.23 19.29
N ARG A 51 3.48 7.02 19.64
CA ARG A 51 4.87 6.57 19.44
C ARG A 51 5.21 6.49 17.96
N GLY A 52 4.36 5.86 17.16
CA GLY A 52 4.58 5.63 15.72
C GLY A 52 4.54 6.89 14.87
N ILE A 53 3.63 7.83 15.17
CA ILE A 53 3.45 9.03 14.34
C ILE A 53 4.67 9.95 14.34
N LYS A 54 5.51 9.89 15.39
CA LYS A 54 6.75 10.67 15.51
C LYS A 54 7.73 10.43 14.36
N THR A 55 7.71 9.23 13.76
CA THR A 55 8.57 8.88 12.62
C THR A 55 7.80 8.86 11.29
N MET A 56 6.54 9.29 11.26
CA MET A 56 5.69 9.20 10.06
C MET A 56 6.31 9.91 8.87
N ALA A 57 6.77 11.16 9.02
CA ALA A 57 7.37 11.92 7.93
C ALA A 57 8.63 11.23 7.38
N LEU A 58 9.52 10.80 8.28
CA LEU A 58 10.76 10.10 7.92
C LEU A 58 10.47 8.79 7.16
N ARG A 59 9.53 7.99 7.66
CA ARG A 59 9.12 6.74 7.01
C ARG A 59 8.52 7.00 5.64
N VAL A 60 7.57 7.94 5.54
CA VAL A 60 6.88 8.25 4.28
C VAL A 60 7.85 8.77 3.22
N GLU A 61 8.82 9.61 3.60
CA GLU A 61 9.86 10.11 2.68
C GLU A 61 10.67 8.96 2.07
N LYS A 62 11.24 8.09 2.91
CA LYS A 62 12.03 6.94 2.47
C LYS A 62 11.19 5.93 1.68
N GLN A 63 9.99 5.59 2.15
CA GLN A 63 9.07 4.68 1.48
C GLN A 63 8.67 5.21 0.10
N GLN A 64 8.40 6.51 -0.03
CA GLN A 64 8.05 7.13 -1.31
C GLN A 64 9.23 7.13 -2.28
N ALA A 65 10.43 7.49 -1.81
CA ALA A 65 11.64 7.45 -2.64
C ALA A 65 11.95 6.04 -3.14
N ASN A 66 11.80 5.02 -2.27
CA ASN A 66 11.96 3.63 -2.67
C ASN A 66 10.89 3.21 -3.69
N ALA A 67 9.63 3.59 -3.49
CA ALA A 67 8.54 3.24 -4.40
C ALA A 67 8.69 3.85 -5.79
N GLN A 68 9.19 5.08 -5.90
CA GLN A 68 9.49 5.71 -7.19
C GLN A 68 10.51 4.86 -7.98
N LYS A 69 11.65 4.51 -7.35
CA LYS A 69 12.69 3.68 -7.98
C LYS A 69 12.17 2.31 -8.38
N ILE A 70 11.40 1.64 -7.51
CA ILE A 70 10.81 0.34 -7.81
C ILE A 70 9.81 0.45 -8.97
N ALA A 71 8.99 1.51 -9.00
CA ALA A 71 8.04 1.73 -10.09
C ALA A 71 8.74 1.91 -11.45
N GLU A 72 9.84 2.66 -11.48
CA GLU A 72 10.66 2.88 -12.69
C GLU A 72 11.35 1.58 -13.15
N PHE A 73 11.92 0.82 -12.21
CA PHE A 73 12.46 -0.51 -12.49
C PHE A 73 11.39 -1.44 -13.08
N LEU A 74 10.23 -1.55 -12.45
CA LEU A 74 9.14 -2.40 -12.93
C LEU A 74 8.61 -1.93 -14.29
N ALA A 75 8.51 -0.62 -14.53
CA ALA A 75 8.01 -0.06 -15.79
C ALA A 75 8.93 -0.36 -16.98
N SER A 76 10.23 -0.56 -16.72
CA SER A 76 11.22 -0.92 -17.74
C SER A 76 11.46 -2.43 -17.86
N HIS A 77 10.92 -3.25 -16.95
CA HIS A 77 11.19 -4.68 -16.92
C HIS A 77 10.36 -5.45 -17.98
N PRO A 78 10.98 -6.30 -18.83
CA PRO A 78 10.31 -6.92 -19.99
C PRO A 78 9.17 -7.88 -19.65
N ARG A 79 9.14 -8.41 -18.42
CA ARG A 79 8.09 -9.30 -17.91
C ARG A 79 6.93 -8.57 -17.20
N VAL A 80 6.96 -7.24 -17.15
CA VAL A 80 5.90 -6.42 -16.57
C VAL A 80 5.13 -5.75 -17.70
N LYS A 81 3.81 -5.89 -17.70
CA LYS A 81 2.93 -5.36 -18.76
C LYS A 81 2.45 -3.95 -18.49
N LYS A 82 2.25 -3.62 -17.21
CA LYS A 82 1.73 -2.33 -16.79
C LYS A 82 2.11 -2.07 -15.34
N VAL A 83 2.47 -0.84 -15.03
CA VAL A 83 2.66 -0.37 -13.65
C VAL A 83 1.64 0.73 -13.36
N SER A 84 0.99 0.64 -12.20
CA SER A 84 0.08 1.66 -11.70
C SER A 84 0.72 2.33 -10.49
N TYR A 85 1.33 3.49 -10.73
CA TYR A 85 1.92 4.35 -9.71
C TYR A 85 1.80 5.82 -10.14
N ALA A 86 1.22 6.66 -9.28
CA ALA A 86 0.93 8.07 -9.63
C ALA A 86 2.20 8.92 -9.88
N GLY A 87 3.36 8.46 -9.41
CA GLY A 87 4.65 9.13 -9.62
C GLY A 87 5.23 8.95 -11.03
N LEU A 88 4.80 7.92 -11.78
CA LEU A 88 5.32 7.63 -13.12
C LEU A 88 4.88 8.71 -14.13
N PRO A 89 5.78 9.21 -15.00
CA PRO A 89 5.46 10.25 -15.98
C PRO A 89 4.22 9.98 -16.83
N ASP A 90 4.04 8.72 -17.24
CA ASP A 90 2.95 8.28 -18.13
C ASP A 90 1.66 7.91 -17.40
N HIS A 91 1.59 8.09 -16.07
CA HIS A 91 0.38 7.80 -15.32
C HIS A 91 -0.72 8.84 -15.63
N PRO A 92 -1.91 8.43 -16.10
CA PRO A 92 -2.93 9.35 -16.62
C PRO A 92 -3.43 10.37 -15.58
N GLY A 93 -3.40 10.00 -14.30
CA GLY A 93 -3.79 10.88 -13.19
C GLY A 93 -2.66 11.72 -12.59
N ARG A 94 -1.43 11.68 -13.13
CA ARG A 94 -0.25 12.28 -12.47
C ARG A 94 -0.40 13.79 -12.24
N SER A 95 -0.76 14.55 -13.28
CA SER A 95 -0.92 16.01 -13.16
C SER A 95 -1.95 16.39 -12.09
N LEU A 96 -3.11 15.74 -12.14
CA LEU A 96 -4.18 15.92 -11.15
C LEU A 96 -3.76 15.47 -9.74
N HIS A 97 -2.97 14.41 -9.62
CA HIS A 97 -2.46 13.95 -8.32
C HIS A 97 -1.57 15.03 -7.68
N TYR A 98 -0.59 15.54 -8.43
CA TYR A 98 0.35 16.54 -7.91
C TYR A 98 -0.26 17.94 -7.74
N SER A 99 -1.43 18.23 -8.33
CA SER A 99 -2.16 19.46 -8.04
C SER A 99 -2.82 19.46 -6.65
N GLN A 100 -2.97 18.31 -6.00
CA GLN A 100 -3.65 18.17 -4.71
C GLN A 100 -2.91 17.31 -3.66
N ALA A 101 -1.76 16.73 -4.02
CA ALA A 101 -0.94 15.92 -3.14
C ALA A 101 0.55 16.28 -3.30
N LYS A 102 1.31 16.16 -2.21
CA LYS A 102 2.75 16.50 -2.16
C LYS A 102 3.67 15.36 -2.63
N GLY A 103 3.13 14.21 -2.98
CA GLY A 103 3.89 13.03 -3.36
C GLY A 103 3.00 11.82 -3.66
N ALA A 104 3.53 10.85 -4.41
CA ALA A 104 2.79 9.69 -4.90
C ALA A 104 2.61 8.55 -3.86
N GLY A 105 3.23 8.68 -2.69
CA GLY A 105 3.18 7.65 -1.64
C GLY A 105 3.99 6.41 -2.01
N SER A 106 3.72 5.29 -1.33
CA SER A 106 4.55 4.09 -1.39
C SER A 106 3.80 2.79 -1.72
N VAL A 107 2.56 2.91 -2.20
CA VAL A 107 1.80 1.76 -2.70
C VAL A 107 1.77 1.84 -4.22
N LEU A 108 2.17 0.75 -4.86
CA LEU A 108 2.11 0.58 -6.30
C LEU A 108 1.56 -0.80 -6.63
N SER A 109 1.16 -0.99 -7.88
CA SER A 109 0.78 -2.30 -8.40
C SER A 109 1.26 -2.48 -9.81
N PHE A 110 1.39 -3.73 -10.25
CA PHE A 110 1.79 -4.04 -11.61
C PHE A 110 1.10 -5.32 -12.10
N LEU A 111 0.99 -5.43 -13.42
CA LEU A 111 0.48 -6.59 -14.13
C LEU A 111 1.63 -7.32 -14.79
N THR A 112 1.58 -8.65 -14.77
CA THR A 112 2.57 -9.51 -15.44
C THR A 112 2.01 -10.12 -16.73
N GLY A 113 0.68 -10.13 -16.89
CA GLY A 113 -0.03 -10.90 -17.90
C GLY A 113 -0.13 -12.40 -17.59
N SER A 114 0.38 -12.86 -16.44
CA SER A 114 0.43 -14.27 -16.06
C SER A 114 0.20 -14.45 -14.56
N LEU A 115 -0.93 -15.06 -14.20
CA LEU A 115 -1.20 -15.40 -12.80
C LEU A 115 -0.11 -16.30 -12.20
N ALA A 116 0.45 -17.22 -13.00
CA ALA A 116 1.52 -18.10 -12.57
C ALA A 116 2.79 -17.30 -12.22
N LEU A 117 3.17 -16.32 -13.05
CA LEU A 117 4.29 -15.44 -12.75
C LEU A 117 4.01 -14.54 -11.53
N SER A 118 2.81 -13.97 -11.44
CA SER A 118 2.43 -13.11 -10.31
C SER A 118 2.46 -13.86 -8.97
N LYS A 119 1.95 -15.11 -8.93
CA LYS A 119 2.07 -16.00 -7.76
C LYS A 119 3.52 -16.29 -7.43
N HIS A 120 4.31 -16.67 -8.43
CA HIS A 120 5.74 -16.94 -8.24
C HIS A 120 6.47 -15.73 -7.64
N VAL A 121 6.21 -14.52 -8.13
CA VAL A 121 6.82 -13.30 -7.59
C VAL A 121 6.44 -13.11 -6.13
N VAL A 122 5.15 -13.19 -5.80
CA VAL A 122 4.64 -13.02 -4.43
C VAL A 122 5.23 -14.04 -3.45
N GLU A 123 5.42 -15.29 -3.88
CA GLU A 123 5.88 -16.38 -3.02
C GLU A 123 7.42 -16.49 -2.95
N THR A 124 8.15 -15.94 -3.93
CA THR A 124 9.61 -16.12 -4.07
C THR A 124 10.44 -14.92 -3.61
N THR A 125 9.84 -13.73 -3.53
CA THR A 125 10.49 -12.56 -2.92
C THR A 125 10.83 -12.84 -1.46
N LYS A 126 12.05 -12.51 -1.05
CA LYS A 126 12.56 -12.76 0.32
C LYS A 126 12.38 -11.57 1.25
N TYR A 127 12.38 -10.35 0.72
CA TYR A 127 12.26 -9.13 1.51
C TYR A 127 10.82 -8.63 1.63
N PHE A 128 9.93 -9.08 0.74
CA PHE A 128 8.53 -8.72 0.77
C PHE A 128 7.72 -9.77 1.53
N ASN A 129 7.05 -9.33 2.60
CA ASN A 129 6.13 -10.22 3.32
C ASN A 129 4.79 -10.34 2.59
N VAL A 130 4.32 -11.58 2.39
CA VAL A 130 2.97 -11.85 1.88
C VAL A 130 1.94 -11.52 2.95
N THR A 131 1.29 -10.36 2.84
CA THR A 131 0.26 -9.95 3.81
C THR A 131 -0.67 -8.87 3.25
N VAL A 132 -1.82 -8.70 3.90
CA VAL A 132 -2.74 -7.59 3.68
C VAL A 132 -2.24 -6.33 4.41
N SER A 133 -2.86 -5.17 4.18
CA SER A 133 -2.43 -3.85 4.68
C SER A 133 -1.37 -3.14 3.80
N PHE A 134 -0.85 -2.01 4.28
CA PHE A 134 0.20 -1.17 3.68
C PHE A 134 0.68 -0.10 4.68
N GLY A 135 1.78 0.59 4.36
CA GLY A 135 2.28 1.75 5.11
C GLY A 135 3.09 1.43 6.36
N SER A 136 3.44 0.15 6.55
CA SER A 136 4.40 -0.30 7.56
C SER A 136 5.84 -0.06 7.11
N VAL A 137 6.78 -0.02 8.05
CA VAL A 137 8.23 0.00 7.78
C VAL A 137 8.70 -1.18 6.93
N LYS A 138 7.99 -2.31 6.97
CA LYS A 138 8.32 -3.51 6.19
C LYS A 138 7.66 -3.49 4.82
N SER A 139 8.42 -3.91 3.80
CA SER A 139 7.92 -4.13 2.45
C SER A 139 6.96 -5.33 2.39
N LEU A 140 5.80 -5.13 1.76
CA LEU A 140 4.72 -6.11 1.67
C LEU A 140 4.37 -6.37 0.21
N VAL A 141 4.03 -7.61 -0.13
CA VAL A 141 3.54 -8.01 -1.45
C VAL A 141 2.24 -8.80 -1.29
N SER A 142 1.33 -8.67 -2.26
CA SER A 142 0.03 -9.34 -2.23
C SER A 142 -0.55 -9.51 -3.63
N LEU A 143 -1.43 -10.50 -3.78
CA LEU A 143 -2.35 -10.64 -4.91
C LEU A 143 -3.74 -10.18 -4.47
N PRO A 144 -4.19 -8.94 -4.78
CA PRO A 144 -5.43 -8.41 -4.25
C PRO A 144 -6.64 -9.32 -4.51
N CYS A 145 -6.78 -9.86 -5.73
CA CYS A 145 -7.91 -10.70 -6.14
C CYS A 145 -8.03 -12.02 -5.37
N PHE A 146 -6.94 -12.53 -4.78
CA PHE A 146 -6.91 -13.77 -4.00
C PHE A 146 -6.75 -13.53 -2.49
N MET A 147 -6.63 -12.27 -2.07
CA MET A 147 -6.43 -11.91 -0.67
C MET A 147 -7.45 -10.83 -0.27
N SER A 148 -7.05 -9.56 -0.25
CA SER A 148 -7.88 -8.45 0.23
C SER A 148 -9.22 -8.25 -0.51
N HIS A 149 -9.32 -8.68 -1.76
CA HIS A 149 -10.51 -8.57 -2.61
C HIS A 149 -11.13 -9.94 -2.92
N ALA A 150 -10.69 -11.01 -2.24
CA ALA A 150 -11.20 -12.36 -2.46
C ALA A 150 -12.72 -12.47 -2.25
N ALA A 151 -13.27 -11.66 -1.34
CA ALA A 151 -14.72 -11.59 -1.07
C ALA A 151 -15.54 -10.88 -2.17
N ILE A 152 -14.89 -10.20 -3.12
CA ILE A 152 -15.58 -9.54 -4.23
C ILE A 152 -15.85 -10.57 -5.34
N PRO A 153 -17.09 -10.74 -5.82
CA PRO A 153 -17.39 -11.68 -6.90
C PRO A 153 -16.53 -11.46 -8.15
N ALA A 154 -16.16 -12.53 -8.85
CA ALA A 154 -15.25 -12.47 -10.00
C ALA A 154 -15.75 -11.51 -11.10
N SER A 155 -17.04 -11.55 -11.43
CA SER A 155 -17.66 -10.64 -12.40
C SER A 155 -17.54 -9.16 -12.02
N VAL A 156 -17.60 -8.86 -10.72
CA VAL A 156 -17.43 -7.48 -10.20
C VAL A 156 -15.97 -7.05 -10.23
N ARG A 157 -15.02 -7.97 -10.00
CA ARG A 157 -13.59 -7.68 -10.14
C ARG A 157 -13.22 -7.37 -11.59
N GLU A 158 -13.69 -8.21 -12.50
CA GLU A 158 -13.48 -8.04 -13.95
C GLU A 158 -14.06 -6.73 -14.46
N ALA A 159 -15.31 -6.40 -14.10
CA ALA A 159 -15.94 -5.12 -14.45
C ALA A 159 -15.20 -3.89 -13.92
N ARG A 160 -14.38 -4.04 -12.86
CA ARG A 160 -13.55 -2.97 -12.27
C ARG A 160 -12.10 -2.99 -12.77
N GLY A 161 -11.77 -3.85 -13.73
CA GLY A 161 -10.41 -3.99 -14.26
C GLY A 161 -9.42 -4.61 -13.28
N LEU A 162 -9.89 -5.35 -12.27
CA LEU A 162 -9.04 -6.09 -11.33
C LEU A 162 -8.77 -7.48 -11.90
N THR A 163 -7.69 -7.58 -12.67
CA THR A 163 -7.23 -8.86 -13.22
C THR A 163 -6.55 -9.70 -12.14
N ASP A 164 -6.65 -11.02 -12.26
CA ASP A 164 -6.13 -11.96 -11.27
C ASP A 164 -4.59 -11.93 -11.14
N ASP A 165 -3.89 -11.48 -12.18
CA ASP A 165 -2.43 -11.33 -12.19
C ASP A 165 -1.93 -10.03 -11.53
N LEU A 166 -2.81 -9.20 -10.98
CA LEU A 166 -2.43 -7.96 -10.31
C LEU A 166 -1.60 -8.25 -9.05
N VAL A 167 -0.36 -7.76 -9.04
CA VAL A 167 0.51 -7.75 -7.86
C VAL A 167 0.49 -6.36 -7.26
N ARG A 168 0.27 -6.26 -5.95
CA ARG A 168 0.34 -5.00 -5.21
C ARG A 168 1.48 -5.05 -4.21
N ILE A 169 2.30 -4.00 -4.24
CA ILE A 169 3.42 -3.80 -3.32
C ILE A 169 3.14 -2.58 -2.43
N SER A 170 3.37 -2.74 -1.13
CA SER A 170 3.55 -1.63 -0.19
C SER A 170 5.04 -1.56 0.14
N VAL A 171 5.71 -0.51 -0.32
CA VAL A 171 7.16 -0.37 -0.17
C VAL A 171 7.49 0.15 1.22
N GLY A 172 8.44 -0.52 1.87
CA GLY A 172 8.98 -0.20 3.20
C GLY A 172 10.21 0.71 3.15
N ILE A 173 10.98 0.72 4.23
CA ILE A 173 12.15 1.60 4.41
C ILE A 173 13.49 0.89 4.19
N GLU A 174 13.49 -0.33 3.67
CA GLU A 174 14.70 -1.12 3.39
C GLU A 174 15.62 -0.44 2.36
N ASP A 175 16.81 -1.03 2.15
CA ASP A 175 17.64 -0.66 1.01
C ASP A 175 16.89 -0.97 -0.29
N VAL A 176 16.80 0.03 -1.17
CA VAL A 176 16.03 -0.10 -2.39
C VAL A 176 16.71 -1.01 -3.41
N GLU A 177 18.04 -1.10 -3.37
CA GLU A 177 18.79 -1.97 -4.26
C GLU A 177 18.56 -3.44 -3.90
N ASP A 178 18.44 -3.76 -2.60
CA ASP A 178 18.03 -5.09 -2.12
C ASP A 178 16.61 -5.44 -2.58
N LEU A 179 15.67 -4.51 -2.46
CA LEU A 179 14.28 -4.70 -2.89
C LEU A 179 14.17 -4.91 -4.41
N ILE A 180 14.91 -4.13 -5.20
CA ILE A 180 14.94 -4.26 -6.67
C ILE A 180 15.60 -5.58 -7.06
N ALA A 181 16.74 -5.95 -6.47
CA ALA A 181 17.41 -7.21 -6.77
C ALA A 181 16.54 -8.43 -6.41
N ASP A 182 15.78 -8.36 -5.31
CA ASP A 182 14.85 -9.40 -4.90
C ASP A 182 13.68 -9.55 -5.90
N LEU A 183 13.12 -8.43 -6.37
CA LEU A 183 12.08 -8.42 -7.40
C LEU A 183 12.59 -8.91 -8.76
N ASP A 184 13.77 -8.45 -9.21
CA ASP A 184 14.38 -8.87 -10.47
C ASP A 184 14.64 -10.39 -10.48
N ARG A 185 15.21 -10.92 -9.39
CA ARG A 185 15.40 -12.37 -9.24
C ARG A 185 14.07 -13.12 -9.32
N ALA A 186 13.04 -12.65 -8.63
CA ALA A 186 11.73 -13.31 -8.62
C ALA A 186 11.07 -13.25 -10.01
N LEU A 187 11.11 -12.09 -10.68
CA LEU A 187 10.59 -11.92 -12.03
C LEU A 187 11.33 -12.78 -13.05
N ARG A 188 12.65 -12.94 -12.98
CA ARG A 188 13.42 -13.75 -13.95
C ARG A 188 13.27 -15.26 -13.73
N SER A 189 13.15 -15.70 -12.49
CA SER A 189 13.08 -17.14 -12.15
C SER A 189 11.69 -17.76 -12.31
N GLY A 190 10.64 -16.94 -12.51
CA GLY A 190 9.27 -17.44 -12.61
C GLY A 190 8.92 -18.12 -13.94
N PRO A 191 7.86 -18.94 -13.96
CA PRO A 191 7.38 -19.62 -15.17
C PRO A 191 7.04 -18.62 -16.27
N ALA A 192 7.22 -19.02 -17.54
CA ALA A 192 7.08 -18.17 -18.72
C ALA A 192 5.79 -17.33 -18.71
#